data_AF-A0A1B7US82-F1
#
_entry.id   AF-A0A1B7US82-F1
#
_cell.length_a   1.000
_cell.length_b   1.000
_cell.length_c   1.000
_cell.angle_alpha   90.00
_cell.angle_beta   90.00
_cell.angle_gamma   90.00
#
_symmetry.space_group_name_H-M   'P 1'
#
loop_
_entity.id
_entity.type
_entity.pdbx_description
1 polymer ?
#
loop_
_entity_poly.entity_id
_entity_poly.type
_entity_poly.pdbx_seq_one_letter_code
_entity_poly.pdbx_strand_id
1 'polypeptide(L)'
;MQILQHDFTKTIINILNKYFPGDGDIILNNSQLLQYINLKTKAANRGSKSRASFANHYAIYVLIEDDLQNNFHIQNGYEDYEGAQYTTLLMRQRELPFGRKLQNHALNHRLNEEFKKYFRTSDYLPIIRDSTTNRYWINENLLKIEIGEQLINISESVKDIIDAYIQARMKSFNEFMIYCQKMMEIQNQSSEAAIEFIRSLLKSNVDARVFEIVSYAILKQYYAEQKIYWGWSQYELNVDHLILYKTGRTNANDGGIDFVMKPLGRFFQVTETLDTGKYFLDIDKVQKYPVTFVIKTEDKVEYLLKNIEEQARIRYQIKAIIKKYMECIEEVINIPELILRFNKVLDFQRGIQVIEEIVLQSRVEFNMEEEVVEDEI
;
A
#
# COMPACT_ATOMS: atom_id res chain seq x y z
N MET A 1 -17.79 6.17 -20.55
CA MET A 1 -16.36 5.78 -20.42
C MET A 1 -16.31 4.26 -20.48
N GLN A 2 -15.43 3.64 -21.27
CA GLN A 2 -15.33 2.17 -21.29
C GLN A 2 -14.78 1.70 -19.94
N ILE A 3 -15.50 0.81 -19.26
CA ILE A 3 -15.09 0.31 -17.95
C ILE A 3 -13.86 -0.58 -18.10
N LEU A 4 -12.82 -0.29 -17.32
CA LEU A 4 -11.67 -1.17 -17.22
C LEU A 4 -12.09 -2.47 -16.51
N GLN A 5 -12.18 -3.54 -17.27
CA GLN A 5 -12.49 -4.87 -16.76
C GLN A 5 -11.27 -5.50 -16.10
N HIS A 6 -11.46 -6.11 -14.93
CA HIS A 6 -10.45 -6.84 -14.19
C HIS A 6 -11.10 -7.99 -13.41
N ASP A 7 -10.33 -8.95 -12.88
CA ASP A 7 -10.91 -10.16 -12.25
C ASP A 7 -12.03 -9.87 -11.22
N PHE A 8 -11.82 -8.88 -10.34
CA PHE A 8 -12.84 -8.50 -9.36
C PHE A 8 -14.10 -7.85 -9.96
N THR A 9 -14.07 -7.33 -11.19
CA THR A 9 -15.26 -6.78 -11.87
C THR A 9 -16.33 -7.85 -12.06
N LYS A 10 -15.95 -9.12 -12.27
CA LYS A 10 -16.90 -10.23 -12.34
C LYS A 10 -17.62 -10.45 -11.00
N THR A 11 -16.91 -10.30 -9.88
CA THR A 11 -17.50 -10.36 -8.54
C THR A 11 -18.52 -9.24 -8.35
N ILE A 12 -18.18 -8.02 -8.79
CA ILE A 12 -19.09 -6.86 -8.75
C ILE A 12 -20.37 -7.16 -9.54
N ILE A 13 -20.24 -7.58 -10.81
CA ILE A 13 -21.38 -7.91 -11.67
C ILE A 13 -22.23 -9.04 -11.05
N ASN A 14 -21.60 -10.08 -10.50
CA ASN A 14 -22.31 -11.17 -9.83
C ASN A 14 -23.08 -10.71 -8.60
N ILE A 15 -22.55 -9.77 -7.82
CA ILE A 15 -23.27 -9.20 -6.67
C ILE A 15 -24.45 -8.36 -7.17
N LEU A 16 -24.23 -7.48 -8.15
CA LEU A 16 -25.30 -6.68 -8.74
C LEU A 16 -26.43 -7.57 -9.29
N ASN A 17 -26.10 -8.68 -9.97
CA ASN A 17 -27.08 -9.63 -10.50
C ASN A 17 -27.86 -10.39 -9.40
N LYS A 18 -27.41 -10.42 -8.15
CA LYS A 18 -28.21 -10.96 -7.05
C LYS A 18 -29.34 -10.02 -6.64
N TYR A 19 -29.07 -8.71 -6.68
CA TYR A 19 -30.06 -7.67 -6.34
C TYR A 19 -30.94 -7.31 -7.55
N PHE A 20 -30.36 -7.30 -8.75
CA PHE A 20 -30.98 -6.89 -10.00
C PHE A 20 -30.71 -7.92 -11.10
N PRO A 21 -31.46 -9.04 -11.12
CA PRO A 21 -31.16 -10.17 -11.99
C PRO A 21 -31.10 -9.82 -13.48
N GLY A 22 -29.92 -9.96 -14.08
CA GLY A 22 -29.70 -9.74 -15.52
C GLY A 22 -29.19 -8.34 -15.88
N ASP A 23 -29.30 -7.37 -14.96
CA ASP A 23 -28.97 -5.96 -15.21
C ASP A 23 -27.61 -5.53 -14.64
N GLY A 24 -26.85 -6.45 -14.03
CA GLY A 24 -25.61 -6.10 -13.32
C GLY A 24 -24.59 -5.32 -14.16
N ASP A 25 -24.38 -5.71 -15.42
CA ASP A 25 -23.52 -4.98 -16.35
C ASP A 25 -24.08 -3.59 -16.69
N ILE A 26 -25.40 -3.48 -16.90
CA ILE A 26 -26.07 -2.22 -17.22
C ILE A 26 -25.94 -1.25 -16.04
N ILE A 27 -26.15 -1.74 -14.82
CA ILE A 27 -26.05 -0.95 -13.59
C ILE A 27 -24.63 -0.45 -13.38
N LEU A 28 -23.64 -1.32 -13.52
CA LEU A 28 -22.24 -0.94 -13.41
C LEU A 28 -21.87 0.13 -14.46
N ASN A 29 -22.39 0.03 -15.69
CA ASN A 29 -22.15 1.00 -16.76
C ASN A 29 -22.87 2.34 -16.60
N ASN A 30 -23.95 2.41 -15.82
CA ASN A 30 -24.71 3.64 -15.60
C ASN A 30 -24.43 4.31 -14.25
N SER A 31 -23.73 3.65 -13.33
CA SER A 31 -23.37 4.23 -12.02
C SER A 31 -21.93 4.74 -11.96
N GLN A 32 -21.75 6.05 -11.78
CA GLN A 32 -20.42 6.63 -11.54
C GLN A 32 -19.81 6.14 -10.21
N LEU A 33 -20.64 5.90 -9.18
CA LEU A 33 -20.19 5.37 -7.90
C LEU A 33 -19.66 3.93 -8.06
N LEU A 34 -20.38 3.04 -8.75
CA LEU A 34 -19.91 1.68 -8.99
C LEU A 34 -18.69 1.65 -9.92
N GLN A 35 -18.62 2.53 -10.91
CA GLN A 35 -17.43 2.69 -11.75
C GLN A 35 -16.21 3.10 -10.93
N TYR A 36 -16.39 4.05 -10.02
CA TYR A 36 -15.35 4.44 -9.07
C TYR A 36 -14.92 3.26 -8.21
N ILE A 37 -15.87 2.54 -7.60
CA ILE A 37 -15.57 1.36 -6.77
C ILE A 37 -14.83 0.29 -7.59
N ASN A 38 -15.26 0.01 -8.82
CA ASN A 38 -14.54 -0.90 -9.71
C ASN A 38 -13.08 -0.46 -9.90
N LEU A 39 -12.81 0.80 -10.26
CA LEU A 39 -11.44 1.33 -10.38
C LEU A 39 -10.61 1.11 -9.11
N LYS A 40 -11.23 1.28 -7.93
CA LYS A 40 -10.56 1.21 -6.62
C LYS A 40 -10.41 -0.22 -6.09
N THR A 41 -11.16 -1.18 -6.62
CA THR A 41 -11.06 -2.61 -6.26
C THR A 41 -10.06 -3.40 -7.11
N LYS A 42 -9.37 -2.77 -8.08
CA LYS A 42 -8.31 -3.39 -8.89
C LYS A 42 -7.20 -4.09 -8.07
N ALA A 43 -6.98 -3.65 -6.84
CA ALA A 43 -6.03 -4.29 -5.93
C ALA A 43 -6.46 -5.71 -5.50
N ALA A 44 -7.71 -6.13 -5.67
CA ALA A 44 -8.15 -7.49 -5.33
C ALA A 44 -7.56 -8.57 -6.27
N ASN A 45 -7.13 -8.21 -7.47
CA ASN A 45 -6.55 -9.16 -8.40
C ASN A 45 -5.16 -9.62 -7.94
N ARG A 46 -4.90 -10.92 -8.08
CA ARG A 46 -3.57 -11.51 -7.83
C ARG A 46 -2.55 -10.89 -8.80
N GLY A 47 -1.44 -10.38 -8.27
CA GLY A 47 -0.39 -9.72 -9.08
C GLY A 47 -0.69 -8.26 -9.47
N SER A 48 -1.75 -7.65 -8.94
CA SER A 48 -2.01 -6.22 -9.13
C SER A 48 -0.97 -5.37 -8.40
N LYS A 49 -0.34 -4.42 -9.11
CA LYS A 49 0.49 -3.37 -8.50
C LYS A 49 -0.32 -2.26 -7.83
N SER A 50 -1.65 -2.32 -7.90
CA SER A 50 -2.52 -1.26 -7.41
C SER A 50 -2.61 -1.29 -5.89
N ARG A 51 -2.43 -0.14 -5.24
CA ARG A 51 -2.61 -0.01 -3.78
C ARG A 51 -4.05 -0.22 -3.38
N ALA A 52 -4.27 -0.93 -2.27
CA ALA A 52 -5.59 -1.07 -1.68
C ALA A 52 -6.06 0.29 -1.13
N SER A 53 -7.23 0.75 -1.56
CA SER A 53 -7.74 2.07 -1.23
C SER A 53 -8.75 2.02 -0.07
N PHE A 54 -8.41 1.34 1.03
CA PHE A 54 -9.34 1.10 2.15
C PHE A 54 -9.96 2.38 2.68
N ALA A 55 -9.18 3.46 2.83
CA ALA A 55 -9.69 4.75 3.31
C ALA A 55 -10.93 5.24 2.52
N ASN A 56 -10.88 5.13 1.18
CA ASN A 56 -11.98 5.61 0.33
C ASN A 56 -13.15 4.64 0.30
N HIS A 57 -12.89 3.32 0.24
CA HIS A 57 -13.97 2.34 0.34
C HIS A 57 -14.70 2.47 1.67
N TYR A 58 -13.97 2.63 2.78
CA TYR A 58 -14.56 2.71 4.11
C TYR A 58 -15.31 4.01 4.31
N ALA A 59 -14.90 5.11 3.68
CA ALA A 59 -15.66 6.37 3.72
C ALA A 59 -17.03 6.22 3.04
N ILE A 60 -17.10 5.52 1.92
CA ILE A 60 -18.38 5.16 1.27
C ILE A 60 -19.15 4.16 2.15
N TYR A 61 -18.48 3.12 2.63
CA TYR A 61 -19.09 2.03 3.40
C TYR A 61 -19.82 2.53 4.64
N VAL A 62 -19.16 3.34 5.49
CA VAL A 62 -19.76 3.77 6.76
C VAL A 62 -20.92 4.73 6.56
N LEU A 63 -20.92 5.52 5.49
CA LEU A 63 -22.05 6.39 5.14
C LEU A 63 -23.22 5.61 4.53
N ILE A 64 -22.95 4.54 3.78
CA ILE A 64 -23.98 3.62 3.32
C ILE A 64 -24.53 2.79 4.48
N GLU A 65 -23.68 2.37 5.43
CA GLU A 65 -24.13 1.68 6.64
C GLU A 65 -25.07 2.58 7.46
N ASP A 66 -24.76 3.87 7.58
CA ASP A 66 -25.65 4.88 8.20
C ASP A 66 -26.97 5.06 7.44
N ASP A 67 -26.92 5.14 6.10
CA ASP A 67 -28.10 5.21 5.22
C ASP A 67 -29.04 4.00 5.40
N LEU A 68 -28.46 2.80 5.43
CA LEU A 68 -29.18 1.54 5.61
C LEU A 68 -29.74 1.39 7.03
N GLN A 69 -28.99 1.74 8.07
CA GLN A 69 -29.43 1.65 9.47
C GLN A 69 -30.65 2.53 9.77
N ASN A 70 -30.75 3.67 9.09
CA ASN A 70 -31.89 4.58 9.19
C ASN A 70 -33.01 4.26 8.18
N ASN A 71 -32.88 3.18 7.39
CA ASN A 71 -33.85 2.73 6.38
C ASN A 71 -34.14 3.73 5.25
N PHE A 72 -33.24 4.68 4.97
CA PHE A 72 -33.46 5.71 3.94
C PHE A 72 -33.49 5.14 2.51
N HIS A 73 -32.86 3.98 2.30
CA HIS A 73 -32.95 3.24 1.03
C HIS A 73 -34.35 2.74 0.66
N ILE A 74 -35.27 2.62 1.64
CA ILE A 74 -36.66 2.16 1.45
C ILE A 74 -37.72 3.19 1.88
N GLN A 75 -37.36 4.15 2.73
CA GLN A 75 -38.27 5.14 3.29
C GLN A 75 -37.79 6.56 2.97
N ASN A 76 -38.74 7.47 2.77
CA ASN A 76 -38.44 8.90 2.63
C ASN A 76 -38.00 9.49 3.98
N GLY A 77 -37.37 10.68 3.94
CA GLY A 77 -36.91 11.41 5.13
C GLY A 77 -35.41 11.69 5.16
N TYR A 78 -34.65 11.27 4.14
CA TYR A 78 -33.22 11.60 4.03
C TYR A 78 -32.98 13.11 3.97
N GLU A 79 -33.88 13.84 3.31
CA GLU A 79 -33.84 15.31 3.19
C GLU A 79 -33.92 16.05 4.53
N ASP A 80 -34.54 15.43 5.55
CA ASP A 80 -34.69 15.98 6.90
C ASP A 80 -33.59 15.49 7.87
N TYR A 81 -32.69 14.62 7.41
CA TYR A 81 -31.67 14.00 8.26
C TYR A 81 -30.54 14.98 8.62
N GLU A 82 -30.27 15.13 9.93
CA GLU A 82 -29.17 15.97 10.45
C GLU A 82 -27.77 15.52 10.03
N GLY A 83 -27.62 14.30 9.49
CA GLY A 83 -26.36 13.75 9.04
C GLY A 83 -25.60 12.98 10.11
N ALA A 84 -24.71 12.10 9.66
CA ALA A 84 -23.90 11.29 10.54
C ALA A 84 -22.79 12.12 11.20
N GLN A 85 -22.50 11.82 12.47
CA GLN A 85 -21.39 12.46 13.19
C GLN A 85 -20.05 11.91 12.70
N TYR A 86 -19.12 12.81 12.40
CA TYR A 86 -17.75 12.48 12.03
C TYR A 86 -17.08 11.44 12.94
N THR A 87 -17.18 11.63 14.27
CA THR A 87 -16.51 10.76 15.25
C THR A 87 -17.02 9.34 15.16
N THR A 88 -18.33 9.16 15.00
CA THR A 88 -18.98 7.86 14.83
C THR A 88 -18.51 7.17 13.55
N LEU A 89 -18.50 7.90 12.43
CA LEU A 89 -18.03 7.35 11.15
C LEU A 89 -16.56 6.94 11.22
N LEU A 90 -15.69 7.79 11.79
CA LEU A 90 -14.26 7.47 11.89
C LEU A 90 -13.98 6.29 12.82
N MET A 91 -14.69 6.18 13.95
CA MET A 91 -14.59 5.01 14.83
C MET A 91 -14.96 3.75 14.07
N ARG A 92 -16.08 3.78 13.35
CA ARG A 92 -16.53 2.65 12.55
C ARG A 92 -15.53 2.27 11.44
N GLN A 93 -14.93 3.23 10.75
CA GLN A 93 -13.87 2.95 9.76
C GLN A 93 -12.66 2.22 10.37
N ARG A 94 -12.36 2.47 11.64
CA ARG A 94 -11.20 1.88 12.34
C ARG A 94 -11.46 0.47 12.88
N GLU A 95 -12.73 0.09 13.05
CA GLU A 95 -13.14 -1.26 13.40
C GLU A 95 -13.07 -2.23 12.21
N LEU A 96 -13.18 -1.71 10.98
CA LEU A 96 -13.08 -2.53 9.77
C LEU A 96 -11.65 -3.08 9.58
N PRO A 97 -11.48 -4.28 8.99
CA PRO A 97 -10.17 -4.89 8.73
C PRO A 97 -9.19 -3.93 8.04
N PHE A 98 -7.91 -3.93 8.40
CA PHE A 98 -6.92 -2.98 7.88
C PHE A 98 -7.18 -1.48 8.22
N GLY A 99 -8.31 -1.16 8.89
CA GLY A 99 -8.81 0.19 9.12
C GLY A 99 -8.23 0.92 10.35
N ARG A 100 -7.63 0.19 11.30
CA ARG A 100 -7.24 0.69 12.64
C ARG A 100 -6.49 2.03 12.64
N LYS A 101 -5.60 2.25 11.68
CA LYS A 101 -4.77 3.47 11.59
C LYS A 101 -5.22 4.44 10.48
N LEU A 102 -6.45 4.31 9.98
CA LEU A 102 -6.99 5.24 9.01
C LEU A 102 -7.11 6.66 9.59
N GLN A 103 -6.73 7.60 8.74
CA GLN A 103 -6.87 9.03 8.97
C GLN A 103 -8.16 9.55 8.32
N ASN A 104 -8.54 10.76 8.69
CA ASN A 104 -9.80 11.38 8.32
C ASN A 104 -9.87 11.99 6.93
N HIS A 105 -8.75 12.03 6.21
CA HIS A 105 -8.65 12.72 4.93
C HIS A 105 -9.66 12.23 3.89
N ALA A 106 -10.00 10.93 3.90
CA ALA A 106 -10.95 10.34 2.95
C ALA A 106 -12.37 10.91 3.11
N LEU A 107 -12.91 10.92 4.33
CA LEU A 107 -14.21 11.53 4.64
C LEU A 107 -14.23 13.04 4.35
N ASN A 108 -13.10 13.72 4.60
CA ASN A 108 -13.05 15.19 4.57
C ASN A 108 -12.98 15.80 3.16
N HIS A 109 -12.14 15.24 2.27
CA HIS A 109 -11.93 15.81 0.93
C HIS A 109 -11.33 14.82 -0.07
N ARG A 110 -10.41 13.94 0.37
CA ARG A 110 -9.57 13.14 -0.54
C ARG A 110 -10.39 12.23 -1.45
N LEU A 111 -11.50 11.66 -0.94
CA LEU A 111 -12.39 10.83 -1.76
C LEU A 111 -13.05 11.66 -2.86
N ASN A 112 -13.66 12.79 -2.51
CA ASN A 112 -14.34 13.66 -3.46
C ASN A 112 -13.37 14.23 -4.51
N GLU A 113 -12.18 14.67 -4.10
CA GLU A 113 -11.16 15.15 -5.02
C GLU A 113 -10.70 14.06 -6.00
N GLU A 114 -10.51 12.83 -5.52
CA GLU A 114 -10.15 11.71 -6.37
C GLU A 114 -11.30 11.33 -7.32
N PHE A 115 -12.54 11.25 -6.81
CA PHE A 115 -13.73 10.99 -7.62
C PHE A 115 -13.86 12.01 -8.75
N LYS A 116 -13.72 13.31 -8.44
CA LYS A 116 -13.80 14.40 -9.44
C LYS A 116 -12.72 14.32 -10.51
N LYS A 117 -11.55 13.75 -10.21
CA LYS A 117 -10.50 13.53 -11.23
C LYS A 117 -10.94 12.54 -12.31
N TYR A 118 -11.69 11.50 -11.93
CA TYR A 118 -12.24 10.50 -12.84
C TYR A 118 -13.54 10.96 -13.51
N PHE A 119 -14.41 11.65 -12.78
CA PHE A 119 -15.75 12.07 -13.23
C PHE A 119 -15.90 13.59 -13.20
N ARG A 120 -15.13 14.29 -14.05
CA ARG A 120 -15.03 15.77 -14.05
C ARG A 120 -16.33 16.49 -14.35
N THR A 121 -17.21 15.85 -15.12
CA THR A 121 -18.51 16.39 -15.54
C THR A 121 -19.66 15.89 -14.65
N SER A 122 -19.37 15.19 -13.55
CA SER A 122 -20.41 14.81 -12.60
C SER A 122 -20.87 16.02 -11.83
N ASP A 123 -22.19 16.19 -11.75
CA ASP A 123 -22.83 17.22 -10.92
C ASP A 123 -22.79 16.85 -9.43
N TYR A 124 -22.49 15.58 -9.13
CA TYR A 124 -22.59 15.02 -7.78
C TYR A 124 -21.24 14.51 -7.28
N LEU A 125 -20.97 14.76 -6.00
CA LEU A 125 -19.85 14.16 -5.27
C LEU A 125 -20.36 13.10 -4.31
N PRO A 126 -19.60 12.01 -4.05
CA PRO A 126 -20.06 10.93 -3.17
C PRO A 126 -20.39 11.39 -1.75
N ILE A 127 -19.56 12.25 -1.16
CA ILE A 127 -19.74 12.70 0.22
C ILE A 127 -20.18 14.15 0.24
N ILE A 128 -21.27 14.45 0.94
CA ILE A 128 -21.66 15.81 1.32
C ILE A 128 -21.22 16.02 2.76
N ARG A 129 -20.63 17.19 3.05
CA ARG A 129 -20.08 17.52 4.36
C ARG A 129 -20.45 18.94 4.76
N ASP A 130 -20.92 19.11 5.98
CA ASP A 130 -20.96 20.41 6.66
C ASP A 130 -19.76 20.51 7.61
N SER A 131 -18.83 21.43 7.30
CA SER A 131 -17.65 21.68 8.12
C SER A 131 -17.96 22.39 9.43
N THR A 132 -19.09 23.08 9.53
CA THR A 132 -19.51 23.84 10.71
C THR A 132 -20.02 22.89 11.79
N THR A 133 -20.89 21.96 11.42
CA THR A 133 -21.49 20.99 12.33
C THR A 133 -20.77 19.64 12.38
N ASN A 134 -19.78 19.42 11.50
CA ASN A 134 -19.08 18.15 11.30
C ASN A 134 -20.04 16.97 11.03
N ARG A 135 -21.04 17.25 10.19
CA ARG A 135 -22.03 16.27 9.72
C ARG A 135 -21.77 15.85 8.29
N TYR A 136 -22.11 14.60 7.98
CA TYR A 136 -21.76 13.94 6.73
C TYR A 136 -22.93 13.12 6.20
N TRP A 137 -23.04 13.07 4.88
CA TRP A 137 -24.06 12.35 4.14
C TRP A 137 -23.43 11.66 2.94
N ILE A 138 -24.00 10.51 2.56
CA ILE A 138 -23.80 9.95 1.22
C ILE A 138 -24.75 10.67 0.26
N ASN A 139 -24.29 11.02 -0.93
CA ASN A 139 -25.14 11.67 -1.91
C ASN A 139 -26.07 10.65 -2.57
N GLU A 140 -27.36 10.66 -2.21
CA GLU A 140 -28.36 9.72 -2.74
C GLU A 140 -28.49 9.77 -4.28
N ASN A 141 -28.15 10.89 -4.93
CA ASN A 141 -28.14 10.98 -6.40
C ASN A 141 -27.14 10.01 -7.05
N LEU A 142 -26.17 9.49 -6.29
CA LEU A 142 -25.23 8.47 -6.74
C LEU A 142 -25.61 7.05 -6.29
N LEU A 143 -26.65 6.91 -5.46
CA LEU A 143 -27.23 5.65 -4.99
C LEU A 143 -28.51 5.28 -5.73
N LYS A 144 -29.24 6.27 -6.27
CA LYS A 144 -30.44 6.08 -7.05
C LYS A 144 -30.09 6.09 -8.54
N ILE A 145 -30.45 5.05 -9.28
CA ILE A 145 -30.12 4.88 -10.71
C ILE A 145 -31.38 4.59 -11.50
N GLU A 146 -31.56 5.28 -12.62
CA GLU A 146 -32.62 5.01 -13.58
C GLU A 146 -32.18 3.90 -14.56
N ILE A 147 -32.99 2.85 -14.66
CA ILE A 147 -32.86 1.79 -15.66
C ILE A 147 -34.20 1.65 -16.38
N GLY A 148 -34.25 2.11 -17.62
CA GLY A 148 -35.51 2.22 -18.34
C GLY A 148 -36.45 3.18 -17.59
N GLU A 149 -37.58 2.67 -17.12
CA GLU A 149 -38.59 3.44 -16.36
C GLU A 149 -38.49 3.22 -14.84
N GLN A 150 -37.55 2.39 -14.38
CA GLN A 150 -37.42 2.04 -12.96
C GLN A 150 -36.29 2.82 -12.31
N LEU A 151 -36.60 3.47 -11.18
CA LEU A 151 -35.60 4.03 -10.28
C LEU A 151 -35.24 2.97 -9.24
N ILE A 152 -33.98 2.53 -9.24
CA ILE A 152 -33.48 1.55 -8.27
C ILE A 152 -32.53 2.20 -7.27
N ASN A 153 -32.40 1.63 -6.08
CA ASN A 153 -31.40 2.03 -5.08
C ASN A 153 -30.31 0.95 -4.99
N ILE A 154 -29.04 1.34 -5.06
CA ILE A 154 -27.89 0.42 -5.03
C ILE A 154 -27.17 0.32 -3.67
N SER A 155 -27.65 0.96 -2.60
CA SER A 155 -27.00 1.01 -1.27
C SER A 155 -26.56 -0.38 -0.77
N GLU A 156 -27.48 -1.36 -0.74
CA GLU A 156 -27.18 -2.72 -0.28
C GLU A 156 -26.11 -3.39 -1.16
N SER A 157 -26.27 -3.32 -2.48
CA SER A 157 -25.30 -3.91 -3.42
C SER A 157 -23.90 -3.28 -3.31
N VAL A 158 -23.82 -1.97 -3.08
CA VAL A 158 -22.55 -1.26 -2.87
C VAL A 158 -21.86 -1.74 -1.60
N LYS A 159 -22.63 -1.86 -0.49
CA LYS A 159 -22.11 -2.39 0.76
C LYS A 159 -21.53 -3.80 0.57
N ASP A 160 -22.29 -4.69 -0.08
CA ASP A 160 -21.87 -6.07 -0.34
C ASP A 160 -20.65 -6.18 -1.26
N ILE A 161 -20.53 -5.29 -2.26
CA ILE A 161 -19.34 -5.21 -3.11
C ILE A 161 -18.10 -4.86 -2.28
N ILE A 162 -18.21 -3.88 -1.39
CA ILE A 162 -17.11 -3.48 -0.52
C ILE A 162 -16.79 -4.60 0.48
N ASP A 163 -17.80 -5.25 1.07
CA ASP A 163 -17.60 -6.42 1.94
C ASP A 163 -16.86 -7.56 1.22
N ALA A 164 -17.29 -7.91 0.01
CA ALA A 164 -16.62 -8.92 -0.80
C ALA A 164 -15.16 -8.53 -1.14
N TYR A 165 -14.89 -7.24 -1.35
CA TYR A 165 -13.53 -6.74 -1.58
C TYR A 165 -12.66 -6.88 -0.33
N ILE A 166 -13.19 -6.53 0.84
CA ILE A 166 -12.52 -6.71 2.13
C ILE A 166 -12.18 -8.20 2.34
N GLN A 167 -13.15 -9.09 2.14
CA GLN A 167 -12.96 -10.53 2.30
C GLN A 167 -11.91 -11.10 1.34
N ALA A 168 -11.90 -10.67 0.08
CA ALA A 168 -10.87 -11.08 -0.88
C ALA A 168 -9.47 -10.66 -0.41
N ARG A 169 -9.33 -9.45 0.15
CA ARG A 169 -8.05 -8.94 0.66
C ARG A 169 -7.62 -9.64 1.95
N MET A 170 -8.54 -9.89 2.89
CA MET A 170 -8.27 -10.66 4.11
C MET A 170 -7.82 -12.08 3.78
N LYS A 171 -8.54 -12.76 2.88
CA LYS A 171 -8.18 -14.11 2.43
C LYS A 171 -6.77 -14.14 1.83
N SER A 172 -6.45 -13.22 0.93
CA SER A 172 -5.12 -13.14 0.32
C SER A 172 -4.02 -12.88 1.36
N PHE A 173 -4.29 -12.05 2.37
CA PHE A 173 -3.33 -11.79 3.43
C PHE A 173 -3.13 -13.00 4.34
N ASN A 174 -4.22 -13.65 4.78
CA ASN A 174 -4.16 -14.83 5.62
C ASN A 174 -3.46 -16.01 4.90
N GLU A 175 -3.75 -16.22 3.61
CA GLU A 175 -3.05 -17.20 2.78
C GLU A 175 -1.54 -16.93 2.76
N PHE A 176 -1.13 -15.66 2.63
CA PHE A 176 0.29 -15.27 2.68
C PHE A 176 0.93 -15.55 4.04
N MET A 177 0.25 -15.23 5.15
CA MET A 177 0.76 -15.47 6.50
C MET A 177 0.91 -16.96 6.81
N ILE A 178 -0.09 -17.77 6.46
CA ILE A 178 -0.04 -19.24 6.59
C ILE A 178 1.12 -19.80 5.76
N TYR A 179 1.34 -19.26 4.56
CA TYR A 179 2.45 -19.70 3.73
C TYR A 179 3.81 -19.35 4.36
N CYS A 180 3.97 -18.16 4.94
CA CYS A 180 5.17 -17.80 5.68
C CYS A 180 5.43 -18.77 6.85
N GLN A 181 4.39 -19.12 7.63
CA GLN A 181 4.49 -20.08 8.73
C GLN A 181 4.96 -21.45 8.25
N LYS A 182 4.35 -21.97 7.19
CA LYS A 182 4.78 -23.24 6.57
C LYS A 182 6.23 -23.20 6.11
N MET A 183 6.69 -22.08 5.56
CA MET A 183 8.10 -21.95 5.13
C MET A 183 9.07 -21.92 6.32
N MET A 184 8.68 -21.33 7.46
CA MET A 184 9.49 -21.41 8.70
C MET A 184 9.59 -22.85 9.21
N GLU A 185 8.50 -23.63 9.15
CA GLU A 185 8.50 -25.05 9.54
C GLU A 185 9.35 -25.91 8.59
N ILE A 186 9.21 -25.70 7.28
CA ILE A 186 9.93 -26.46 6.25
C ILE A 186 11.42 -26.14 6.22
N GLN A 187 11.84 -24.92 6.55
CA GLN A 187 13.26 -24.58 6.56
C GLN A 187 14.08 -25.43 7.54
N ASN A 188 13.45 -25.95 8.60
CA ASN A 188 14.07 -26.91 9.51
C ASN A 188 14.29 -28.31 8.88
N GLN A 189 13.71 -28.56 7.71
CA GLN A 189 13.69 -29.86 7.00
C GLN A 189 14.31 -29.79 5.59
N SER A 190 14.17 -28.67 4.86
CA SER A 190 14.74 -28.41 3.52
C SER A 190 14.86 -26.91 3.24
N SER A 191 16.07 -26.45 2.91
CA SER A 191 16.38 -25.03 2.65
C SER A 191 15.79 -24.49 1.34
N GLU A 192 15.76 -25.28 0.28
CA GLU A 192 15.47 -24.82 -1.09
C GLU A 192 14.06 -24.24 -1.26
N ALA A 193 13.04 -24.84 -0.63
CA ALA A 193 11.67 -24.35 -0.75
C ALA A 193 11.48 -22.95 -0.13
N ALA A 194 12.10 -22.70 1.03
CA ALA A 194 12.07 -21.41 1.71
C ALA A 194 12.84 -20.33 0.91
N ILE A 195 13.94 -20.74 0.28
CA ILE A 195 14.75 -19.87 -0.59
C ILE A 195 13.95 -19.44 -1.83
N GLU A 196 13.31 -20.39 -2.51
CA GLU A 196 12.47 -20.11 -3.67
C GLU A 196 11.25 -19.25 -3.31
N PHE A 197 10.69 -19.44 -2.12
CA PHE A 197 9.64 -18.56 -1.62
C PHE A 197 10.11 -17.10 -1.52
N ILE A 198 11.21 -16.82 -0.82
CA ILE A 198 11.72 -15.45 -0.65
C ILE A 198 12.04 -14.83 -2.01
N ARG A 199 12.66 -15.60 -2.92
CA ARG A 199 12.93 -15.17 -4.31
C ARG A 199 11.65 -14.82 -5.05
N SER A 200 10.58 -15.58 -4.85
CA SER A 200 9.28 -15.30 -5.48
C SER A 200 8.68 -13.96 -5.05
N LEU A 201 8.96 -13.49 -3.83
CA LEU A 201 8.50 -12.21 -3.30
C LEU A 201 9.29 -11.00 -3.84
N LEU A 202 10.46 -11.24 -4.45
CA LEU A 202 11.27 -10.19 -5.08
C LEU A 202 10.89 -9.91 -6.54
N LYS A 203 10.03 -10.73 -7.13
CA LYS A 203 9.65 -10.61 -8.55
C LYS A 203 9.03 -9.24 -8.88
N SER A 204 9.23 -8.78 -10.11
CA SER A 204 8.81 -7.44 -10.57
C SER A 204 7.29 -7.18 -10.51
N ASN A 205 6.47 -8.23 -10.51
CA ASN A 205 5.01 -8.18 -10.44
C ASN A 205 4.43 -8.19 -9.01
N VAL A 206 5.26 -8.32 -7.99
CA VAL A 206 4.83 -8.31 -6.58
C VAL A 206 4.38 -6.90 -6.14
N ASP A 207 3.64 -6.74 -5.05
CA ASP A 207 3.32 -5.41 -4.47
C ASP A 207 4.63 -4.71 -4.00
N ALA A 208 4.77 -3.41 -4.27
CA ALA A 208 5.98 -2.65 -3.91
C ALA A 208 6.27 -2.65 -2.40
N ARG A 209 5.24 -2.74 -1.55
CA ARG A 209 5.39 -2.82 -0.09
C ARG A 209 5.93 -4.16 0.36
N VAL A 210 5.51 -5.25 -0.30
CA VAL A 210 6.08 -6.58 -0.06
C VAL A 210 7.54 -6.60 -0.47
N PHE A 211 7.89 -6.00 -1.61
CA PHE A 211 9.30 -5.84 -2.01
C PHE A 211 10.11 -5.07 -0.96
N GLU A 212 9.59 -3.94 -0.47
CA GLU A 212 10.23 -3.15 0.58
C GLU A 212 10.46 -3.98 1.86
N ILE A 213 9.43 -4.68 2.35
CA ILE A 213 9.51 -5.56 3.52
C ILE A 213 10.58 -6.64 3.35
N VAL A 214 10.58 -7.33 2.19
CA VAL A 214 11.52 -8.41 1.92
C VAL A 214 12.95 -7.87 1.76
N SER A 215 13.11 -6.72 1.10
CA SER A 215 14.42 -6.07 0.97
C SER A 215 14.97 -5.65 2.34
N TYR A 216 14.13 -5.11 3.22
CA TYR A 216 14.50 -4.78 4.58
C TYR A 216 14.93 -6.03 5.35
N ALA A 217 14.13 -7.11 5.31
CA ALA A 217 14.43 -8.35 6.00
C ALA A 217 15.77 -8.96 5.57
N ILE A 218 16.04 -9.00 4.25
CA ILE A 218 17.31 -9.48 3.70
C ILE A 218 18.47 -8.59 4.14
N LEU A 219 18.36 -7.27 3.94
CA LEU A 219 19.44 -6.34 4.26
C LEU A 219 19.72 -6.29 5.76
N LYS A 220 18.69 -6.35 6.60
CA LYS A 220 18.83 -6.39 8.06
C LYS A 220 19.70 -7.58 8.49
N GLN A 221 19.43 -8.78 7.98
CA GLN A 221 20.23 -9.96 8.31
C GLN A 221 21.61 -9.95 7.64
N TYR A 222 21.72 -9.40 6.42
CA TYR A 222 23.00 -9.28 5.71
C TYR A 222 24.00 -8.37 6.41
N TYR A 223 23.54 -7.23 6.93
CA TYR A 223 24.38 -6.28 7.65
C TYR A 223 24.63 -6.69 9.10
N ALA A 224 23.72 -7.44 9.74
CA ALA A 224 23.89 -7.89 11.12
C ALA A 224 25.16 -8.71 11.37
N GLU A 225 25.73 -9.36 10.35
CA GLU A 225 27.00 -10.11 10.46
C GLU A 225 28.25 -9.25 10.24
N GLN A 226 28.09 -7.99 9.85
CA GLN A 226 29.21 -7.10 9.57
C GLN A 226 29.60 -6.36 10.84
N LYS A 227 30.85 -6.57 11.26
CA LYS A 227 31.45 -5.89 12.41
C LYS A 227 32.07 -4.58 11.98
N ILE A 228 31.96 -3.59 12.85
CA ILE A 228 32.64 -2.31 12.76
C ILE A 228 33.45 -2.06 14.02
N TYR A 229 34.60 -1.42 13.83
CA TYR A 229 35.50 -1.02 14.90
C TYR A 229 35.51 0.50 14.96
N TRP A 230 35.11 1.09 16.08
CA TRP A 230 35.00 2.55 16.22
C TRP A 230 35.25 3.03 17.64
N GLY A 231 35.88 4.18 17.79
CA GLY A 231 36.21 4.76 19.10
C GLY A 231 36.81 6.15 18.94
N TRP A 232 36.94 6.87 20.05
CA TRP A 232 37.52 8.22 20.04
C TRP A 232 39.05 8.22 19.91
N SER A 233 39.67 7.03 19.94
CA SER A 233 41.11 6.80 19.79
C SER A 233 41.37 5.51 19.02
N GLN A 234 42.45 5.49 18.25
CA GLN A 234 42.94 4.31 17.53
C GLN A 234 43.33 3.13 18.45
N TYR A 235 43.52 3.39 19.73
CA TYR A 235 43.89 2.38 20.74
C TYR A 235 42.71 1.91 21.59
N GLU A 236 41.57 2.59 21.51
CA GLU A 236 40.36 2.31 22.29
C GLU A 236 39.17 2.18 21.34
N LEU A 237 39.16 1.08 20.56
CA LEU A 237 38.10 0.79 19.61
C LEU A 237 37.06 -0.13 20.23
N ASN A 238 35.79 0.26 20.12
CA ASN A 238 34.64 -0.60 20.37
C ASN A 238 34.39 -1.49 19.15
N VAL A 239 33.98 -2.73 19.40
CA VAL A 239 33.48 -3.63 18.36
C VAL A 239 31.95 -3.61 18.45
N ASP A 240 31.30 -3.26 17.35
CA ASP A 240 29.84 -3.28 17.23
C ASP A 240 29.44 -3.95 15.91
N HIS A 241 28.16 -4.28 15.76
CA HIS A 241 27.59 -4.79 14.52
C HIS A 241 26.83 -3.70 13.78
N LEU A 242 26.75 -3.80 12.44
CA LEU A 242 25.86 -2.94 11.68
C LEU A 242 24.40 -3.33 11.95
N ILE A 243 23.58 -2.35 12.30
CA ILE A 243 22.15 -2.55 12.60
C ILE A 243 21.33 -1.69 11.65
N LEU A 244 20.46 -2.32 10.88
CA LEU A 244 19.52 -1.65 9.98
C LEU A 244 18.19 -1.45 10.68
N TYR A 245 17.72 -0.20 10.72
CA TYR A 245 16.43 0.19 11.29
C TYR A 245 15.49 0.65 10.18
N LYS A 246 14.20 0.38 10.37
CA LYS A 246 13.14 0.98 9.56
C LYS A 246 12.75 2.34 10.15
N THR A 247 12.63 3.36 9.30
CA THR A 247 12.29 4.73 9.72
C THR A 247 10.79 4.95 9.90
N GLY A 248 9.96 4.02 9.40
CA GLY A 248 8.51 4.11 9.44
C GLY A 248 7.83 2.90 8.81
N ARG A 249 6.60 3.07 8.34
CA ARG A 249 5.88 2.04 7.56
C ARG A 249 6.31 2.06 6.10
N THR A 250 5.84 1.07 5.33
CA THR A 250 6.19 1.01 3.91
C THR A 250 5.66 2.24 3.18
N ASN A 251 6.57 2.96 2.53
CA ASN A 251 6.31 4.24 1.92
C ASN A 251 6.71 4.26 0.44
N ALA A 252 6.88 3.09 -0.18
CA ALA A 252 7.44 2.85 -1.54
C ALA A 252 6.98 3.77 -2.70
N ASN A 253 5.94 4.61 -2.52
CA ASN A 253 5.45 5.53 -3.55
C ASN A 253 5.26 6.99 -3.08
N ASP A 254 5.43 7.31 -1.79
CA ASP A 254 5.28 8.67 -1.24
C ASP A 254 6.65 9.36 -0.97
N GLY A 255 7.75 8.65 -1.22
CA GLY A 255 9.14 9.11 -1.12
C GLY A 255 9.58 9.36 0.31
N GLY A 256 10.86 9.19 0.61
CA GLY A 256 11.41 9.37 1.95
C GLY A 256 12.76 8.70 2.07
N ILE A 257 13.12 8.34 3.30
CA ILE A 257 14.16 7.37 3.60
C ILE A 257 13.45 6.22 4.29
N ASP A 258 13.56 5.00 3.78
CA ASP A 258 12.89 3.82 4.34
C ASP A 258 13.72 3.18 5.45
N PHE A 259 15.06 3.12 5.29
CA PHE A 259 15.95 2.50 6.28
C PHE A 259 17.13 3.40 6.66
N VAL A 260 17.57 3.27 7.91
CA VAL A 260 18.78 3.92 8.43
C VAL A 260 19.66 2.90 9.13
N MET A 261 20.97 2.97 8.90
CA MET A 261 21.94 2.06 9.49
C MET A 261 22.74 2.73 10.61
N LYS A 262 22.83 2.05 11.75
CA LYS A 262 23.76 2.39 12.84
C LYS A 262 25.00 1.48 12.76
N PRO A 263 26.20 1.98 13.11
CA PRO A 263 26.53 3.37 13.46
C PRO A 263 26.93 4.25 12.28
N LEU A 264 27.00 3.71 11.06
CA LEU A 264 27.47 4.45 9.88
C LEU A 264 26.60 5.65 9.49
N GLY A 265 25.34 5.71 9.93
CA GLY A 265 24.41 6.74 9.48
C GLY A 265 24.03 6.59 8.01
N ARG A 266 24.03 5.36 7.48
CA ARG A 266 23.76 5.09 6.07
C ARG A 266 22.27 5.09 5.78
N PHE A 267 21.83 5.80 4.74
CA PHE A 267 20.42 5.92 4.38
C PHE A 267 20.07 5.05 3.19
N PHE A 268 18.90 4.41 3.25
CA PHE A 268 18.39 3.55 2.20
C PHE A 268 17.00 4.01 1.80
N GLN A 269 16.78 4.12 0.49
CA GLN A 269 15.46 4.36 -0.08
C GLN A 269 15.08 3.27 -1.05
N VAL A 270 13.91 2.68 -0.85
CA VAL A 270 13.35 1.66 -1.72
C VAL A 270 12.45 2.30 -2.77
N THR A 271 12.54 1.83 -4.01
CA THR A 271 11.75 2.38 -5.11
C THR A 271 11.47 1.35 -6.20
N GLU A 272 10.30 1.46 -6.84
CA GLU A 272 9.95 0.70 -8.04
C GLU A 272 10.02 1.52 -9.34
N THR A 273 10.30 2.82 -9.22
CA THR A 273 10.32 3.74 -10.37
C THR A 273 11.75 4.04 -10.82
N LEU A 274 11.92 4.30 -12.11
CA LEU A 274 13.16 4.83 -12.67
C LEU A 274 13.08 6.35 -12.92
N ASP A 275 12.01 7.01 -12.43
CA ASP A 275 11.86 8.45 -12.55
C ASP A 275 12.86 9.18 -11.64
N THR A 276 13.89 9.74 -12.26
CA THR A 276 14.99 10.49 -11.61
C THR A 276 14.50 11.63 -10.74
N GLY A 277 13.33 12.20 -11.05
CA GLY A 277 12.73 13.24 -10.24
C GLY A 277 12.44 12.81 -8.81
N LYS A 278 12.08 11.54 -8.59
CA LYS A 278 11.83 11.00 -7.25
C LYS A 278 13.12 10.79 -6.46
N TYR A 279 14.15 10.24 -7.09
CA TYR A 279 15.47 10.07 -6.47
C TYR A 279 16.02 11.39 -5.96
N PHE A 280 15.92 12.45 -6.78
CA PHE A 280 16.47 13.75 -6.42
C PHE A 280 15.64 14.43 -5.34
N LEU A 281 14.32 14.23 -5.33
CA LEU A 281 13.47 14.67 -4.23
C LEU A 281 13.88 14.03 -2.91
N ASP A 282 14.18 12.72 -2.90
CA ASP A 282 14.59 12.02 -1.68
C ASP A 282 16.00 12.47 -1.22
N ILE A 283 16.92 12.70 -2.16
CA ILE A 283 18.24 13.33 -1.89
C ILE A 283 18.06 14.74 -1.29
N ASP A 284 17.17 15.56 -1.86
CA ASP A 284 16.92 16.92 -1.37
C ASP A 284 16.28 16.93 0.03
N LYS A 285 15.41 15.96 0.35
CA LYS A 285 14.80 15.81 1.70
C LYS A 285 15.84 15.60 2.79
N VAL A 286 16.97 14.98 2.48
CA VAL A 286 18.08 14.76 3.42
C VAL A 286 19.23 15.75 3.23
N GLN A 287 18.94 16.92 2.67
CA GLN A 287 19.94 17.97 2.43
C GLN A 287 21.16 17.50 1.62
N LYS A 288 20.94 16.62 0.63
CA LYS A 288 21.99 16.05 -0.23
C LYS A 288 22.99 15.16 0.50
N TYR A 289 22.55 14.55 1.59
CA TYR A 289 23.26 13.44 2.21
C TYR A 289 23.27 12.21 1.26
N PRO A 290 24.34 11.38 1.25
CA PRO A 290 24.39 10.18 0.42
C PRO A 290 23.26 9.18 0.73
N VAL A 291 22.63 8.65 -0.32
CA VAL A 291 21.52 7.70 -0.21
C VAL A 291 21.83 6.46 -1.05
N THR A 292 21.61 5.30 -0.45
CA THR A 292 21.59 4.01 -1.14
C THR A 292 20.19 3.73 -1.67
N PHE A 293 20.06 3.41 -2.96
CA PHE A 293 18.78 3.12 -3.58
C PHE A 293 18.58 1.62 -3.79
N VAL A 294 17.53 1.05 -3.20
CA VAL A 294 17.09 -0.32 -3.45
C VAL A 294 16.01 -0.30 -4.52
N ILE A 295 16.36 -0.70 -5.75
CA ILE A 295 15.51 -0.53 -6.92
C ILE A 295 14.91 -1.88 -7.34
N LYS A 296 13.58 -1.93 -7.44
CA LYS A 296 12.84 -3.13 -7.86
C LYS A 296 12.93 -3.38 -9.37
N THR A 297 14.12 -3.75 -9.82
CA THR A 297 14.41 -4.06 -11.23
C THR A 297 15.48 -5.15 -11.34
N GLU A 298 15.48 -5.87 -12.46
CA GLU A 298 16.53 -6.81 -12.84
C GLU A 298 17.60 -6.15 -13.73
N ASP A 299 17.39 -4.89 -14.13
CA ASP A 299 18.34 -4.14 -14.95
C ASP A 299 19.69 -3.99 -14.25
N LYS A 300 20.78 -4.00 -15.03
CA LYS A 300 22.14 -3.83 -14.52
C LYS A 300 22.34 -2.46 -13.87
N VAL A 301 23.14 -2.41 -12.79
CA VAL A 301 23.43 -1.18 -12.04
C VAL A 301 24.03 -0.09 -12.93
N GLU A 302 24.93 -0.43 -13.84
CA GLU A 302 25.55 0.55 -14.75
C GLU A 302 24.52 1.18 -15.69
N TYR A 303 23.56 0.39 -16.16
CA TYR A 303 22.47 0.88 -16.98
C TYR A 303 21.54 1.81 -16.18
N LEU A 304 21.24 1.46 -14.93
CA LEU A 304 20.41 2.29 -14.05
C LEU A 304 21.05 3.64 -13.78
N LEU A 305 22.33 3.67 -13.40
CA LEU A 305 23.07 4.91 -13.15
C LEU A 305 23.14 5.78 -14.40
N LYS A 306 23.39 5.17 -15.58
CA LYS A 306 23.39 5.89 -16.86
C LYS A 306 22.03 6.49 -17.18
N ASN A 307 20.95 5.73 -17.00
CA ASN A 307 19.59 6.22 -17.24
C ASN A 307 19.22 7.38 -16.29
N ILE A 308 19.57 7.27 -15.01
CA ILE A 308 19.39 8.34 -14.03
C ILE A 308 20.16 9.60 -14.45
N GLU A 309 21.42 9.46 -14.88
CA GLU A 309 22.22 10.59 -15.36
C GLU A 309 21.64 11.22 -16.63
N GLU A 310 21.19 10.42 -17.59
CA GLU A 310 20.57 10.91 -18.84
C GLU A 310 19.28 11.69 -18.56
N GLN A 311 18.41 11.17 -17.69
CA GLN A 311 17.22 11.91 -17.27
C GLN A 311 17.55 13.18 -16.48
N ALA A 312 18.60 13.15 -15.66
CA ALA A 312 19.11 14.34 -14.98
C ALA A 312 19.60 15.40 -15.98
N ARG A 313 20.23 15.01 -17.09
CA ARG A 313 20.65 15.92 -18.18
C ARG A 313 19.47 16.56 -18.91
N ILE A 314 18.37 15.83 -19.05
CA ILE A 314 17.12 16.37 -19.62
C ILE A 314 16.52 17.42 -18.68
N ARG A 315 16.52 17.16 -17.37
CA ARG A 315 15.93 18.04 -16.35
C ARG A 315 16.80 19.25 -16.00
N TYR A 316 18.11 19.06 -15.94
CA TYR A 316 19.08 20.08 -15.55
C TYR A 316 20.10 20.27 -16.68
N GLN A 317 20.26 21.50 -17.15
CA GLN A 317 21.25 21.81 -18.20
C GLN A 317 22.68 21.95 -17.64
N ILE A 318 22.82 22.12 -16.31
CA ILE A 318 24.10 22.45 -15.66
C ILE A 318 24.81 21.17 -15.20
N LYS A 319 25.91 20.82 -15.88
CA LYS A 319 26.73 19.62 -15.59
C LYS A 319 27.17 19.52 -14.13
N ALA A 320 27.54 20.65 -13.50
CA ALA A 320 27.97 20.67 -12.10
C ALA A 320 26.85 20.29 -11.12
N ILE A 321 25.60 20.61 -11.43
CA ILE A 321 24.44 20.23 -10.61
C ILE A 321 24.20 18.73 -10.74
N ILE A 322 24.21 18.21 -11.96
CA ILE A 322 24.03 16.78 -12.23
C ILE A 322 25.09 15.97 -11.46
N LYS A 323 26.36 16.39 -11.55
CA LYS A 323 27.45 15.73 -10.85
C LYS A 323 27.20 15.64 -9.34
N LYS A 324 26.76 16.72 -8.70
CA LYS A 324 26.45 16.74 -7.26
C LYS A 324 25.35 15.76 -6.88
N TYR A 325 24.27 15.66 -7.68
CA TYR A 325 23.21 14.70 -7.41
C TYR A 325 23.68 13.25 -7.61
N MET A 326 24.46 12.99 -8.67
CA MET A 326 25.03 11.65 -8.90
C MET A 326 26.00 11.24 -7.80
N GLU A 327 26.79 12.18 -7.25
CA GLU A 327 27.68 11.95 -6.09
C GLU A 327 26.89 11.64 -4.79
N CYS A 328 25.60 12.01 -4.70
CA CYS A 328 24.73 11.65 -3.57
C CYS A 328 24.15 10.23 -3.69
N ILE A 329 24.30 9.55 -4.83
CA ILE A 329 23.90 8.15 -4.98
C ILE A 329 25.07 7.31 -4.44
N GLU A 330 24.93 6.81 -3.22
CA GLU A 330 25.99 6.07 -2.53
C GLU A 330 26.15 4.65 -3.09
N GLU A 331 25.03 3.96 -3.31
CA GLU A 331 24.98 2.61 -3.87
C GLU A 331 23.62 2.39 -4.55
N VAL A 332 23.57 1.52 -5.55
CA VAL A 332 22.33 1.01 -6.13
C VAL A 332 22.28 -0.51 -5.93
N ILE A 333 21.21 -0.97 -5.30
CA ILE A 333 20.92 -2.39 -5.02
C ILE A 333 19.70 -2.78 -5.87
N ASN A 334 19.93 -3.49 -6.96
CA ASN A 334 18.85 -4.05 -7.79
C ASN A 334 18.43 -5.45 -7.27
N ILE A 335 17.45 -6.09 -7.92
CA ILE A 335 16.99 -7.44 -7.53
C ILE A 335 18.15 -8.47 -7.57
N PRO A 336 18.98 -8.54 -8.63
CA PRO A 336 20.14 -9.43 -8.66
C PRO A 336 21.10 -9.23 -7.49
N GLU A 337 21.45 -7.98 -7.16
CA GLU A 337 22.35 -7.67 -6.03
C GLU A 337 21.72 -8.04 -4.69
N LEU A 338 20.43 -7.79 -4.52
CA LEU A 338 19.69 -8.20 -3.33
C LEU A 338 19.66 -9.73 -3.16
N ILE A 339 19.53 -10.47 -4.26
CA ILE A 339 19.62 -11.93 -4.28
C ILE A 339 21.02 -12.42 -3.89
N LEU A 340 22.08 -11.76 -4.35
CA LEU A 340 23.45 -12.09 -3.94
C LEU A 340 23.66 -11.88 -2.43
N ARG A 341 23.10 -10.80 -1.88
CA ARG A 341 23.12 -10.55 -0.43
C ARG A 341 22.30 -11.59 0.34
N PHE A 342 21.14 -11.97 -0.19
CA PHE A 342 20.33 -13.04 0.39
C PHE A 342 21.08 -14.38 0.41
N ASN A 343 21.81 -14.73 -0.64
CA ASN A 343 22.65 -15.93 -0.64
C ASN A 343 23.69 -15.91 0.48
N LYS A 344 24.34 -14.77 0.74
CA LYS A 344 25.25 -14.63 1.89
C LYS A 344 24.53 -14.79 3.22
N VAL A 345 23.30 -14.29 3.36
CA VAL A 345 22.46 -14.52 4.56
C VAL A 345 22.17 -16.00 4.77
N LEU A 346 21.97 -16.76 3.69
CA LEU A 346 21.79 -18.20 3.76
C LEU A 346 23.09 -18.92 4.17
N ASP A 347 24.24 -18.46 3.67
CA ASP A 347 25.56 -18.97 4.09
C ASP A 347 25.79 -18.74 5.61
N PHE A 348 25.24 -17.64 6.16
CA PHE A 348 25.22 -17.35 7.60
C PHE A 348 24.15 -18.13 8.38
N GLN A 349 23.40 -19.02 7.72
CA GLN A 349 22.29 -19.80 8.31
C GLN A 349 21.19 -18.92 8.91
N ARG A 350 21.00 -17.70 8.37
CA ARG A 350 20.05 -16.70 8.88
C ARG A 350 18.75 -16.58 8.08
N GLY A 351 18.42 -17.59 7.25
CA GLY A 351 17.23 -17.53 6.39
C GLY A 351 15.92 -17.50 7.18
N ILE A 352 15.84 -18.18 8.34
CA ILE A 352 14.63 -18.20 9.18
C ILE A 352 14.32 -16.79 9.67
N GLN A 353 15.34 -16.07 10.11
CA GLN A 353 15.24 -14.70 10.61
C GLN A 353 14.80 -13.71 9.52
N VAL A 354 15.05 -14.03 8.24
CA VAL A 354 14.46 -13.26 7.12
C VAL A 354 12.96 -13.47 7.06
N ILE A 355 12.48 -14.72 7.17
CA ILE A 355 11.04 -15.02 7.13
C ILE A 355 10.32 -14.45 8.36
N GLU A 356 10.91 -14.58 9.55
CA GLU A 356 10.39 -13.99 10.79
C GLU A 356 10.24 -12.47 10.65
N GLU A 357 11.24 -11.80 10.08
CA GLU A 357 11.16 -10.35 9.84
C GLU A 357 10.09 -10.01 8.80
N ILE A 358 9.95 -10.80 7.72
CA ILE A 358 8.88 -10.60 6.73
C ILE A 358 7.50 -10.70 7.40
N VAL A 359 7.29 -11.70 8.27
CA VAL A 359 6.04 -11.91 9.02
C VAL A 359 5.77 -10.72 9.95
N LEU A 360 6.77 -10.31 10.75
CA LEU A 360 6.66 -9.20 11.68
C LEU A 360 6.30 -7.91 10.96
N GLN A 361 7.06 -7.55 9.92
CA GLN A 361 6.85 -6.31 9.17
C GLN A 361 5.55 -6.32 8.39
N SER A 362 5.10 -7.49 7.89
CA SER A 362 3.80 -7.61 7.25
C SER A 362 2.65 -7.35 8.23
N ARG A 363 2.70 -7.89 9.45
CA ARG A 363 1.67 -7.61 10.48
C ARG A 363 1.58 -6.12 10.81
N VAL A 364 2.73 -5.48 11.01
CA VAL A 364 2.81 -4.03 11.29
C VAL A 364 2.28 -3.21 10.12
N GLU A 365 2.63 -3.56 8.89
CA GLU A 365 2.22 -2.84 7.69
C GLU A 365 0.71 -2.93 7.45
N PHE A 366 0.15 -4.12 7.61
CA PHE A 366 -1.27 -4.38 7.32
C PHE A 366 -2.19 -4.12 8.52
N ASN A 367 -1.73 -3.46 9.59
CA ASN A 367 -2.56 -3.16 10.78
C ASN A 367 -3.22 -4.39 11.41
N MET A 368 -2.60 -5.56 11.30
CA MET A 368 -3.13 -6.84 11.79
C MET A 368 -2.50 -7.24 13.13
N GLU A 369 -2.09 -6.26 13.95
CA GLU A 369 -1.71 -6.52 15.33
C GLU A 369 -2.94 -7.07 16.05
N GLU A 370 -2.96 -8.39 16.29
CA GLU A 370 -3.62 -8.96 17.46
C GLU A 370 -3.12 -8.18 18.67
N GLU A 371 -4.03 -7.79 19.56
CA GLU A 371 -3.65 -7.45 20.92
C GLU A 371 -2.87 -8.65 21.46
N VAL A 372 -1.54 -8.54 21.48
CA VAL A 372 -0.78 -9.24 22.50
C VAL A 372 -1.27 -8.58 23.77
N VAL A 373 -2.28 -9.19 24.39
CA VAL A 373 -2.54 -9.01 25.81
C VAL A 373 -1.18 -9.29 26.44
N GLU A 374 -0.55 -8.24 26.97
CA GLU A 374 0.54 -8.41 27.91
C GLU A 374 -0.07 -9.24 29.05
N ASP A 375 0.18 -10.54 29.04
CA ASP A 375 0.00 -11.34 30.23
C ASP A 375 0.93 -10.72 31.28
N GLU A 376 0.32 -10.03 32.23
CA GLU A 376 0.94 -9.59 33.47
C GLU A 376 1.67 -10.78 34.10
N ILE A 377 3.00 -10.70 34.18
CA ILE A 377 3.80 -11.41 35.18
C ILE A 377 4.77 -10.43 35.82
#